data_AF-A0A923EXP1-F1
#
_entry.id   AF-A0A923EXP1-F1
#
_cell.length_a   1.000
_cell.length_b   1.000
_cell.length_c   1.000
_cell.angle_alpha   90.00
_cell.angle_beta   90.00
_cell.angle_gamma   90.00
#
_symmetry.space_group_name_H-M   'P 1'
#
loop_
_entity.id
_entity.type
_entity.pdbx_description
1 polymer ?
#
loop_
_entity_poly.entity_id
_entity_poly.type
_entity_poly.pdbx_seq_one_letter_code
_entity_poly.pdbx_strand_id
1 'polypeptide(L)'
;MTRGPRRHIEKALGAMTRSADPLEVLDAARQLREAAEQIEWESARDARAAGVTWSRIGALYGTSKQAVQQRFGRLPGPRSTPARTDPPANG
;
A
#
# COMPACT_ATOMS: atom_id res chain seq x y z
N MET A 1 -17.57 -4.86 7.97
CA MET A 1 -16.26 -5.40 8.39
C MET A 1 -15.39 -5.59 7.16
N THR A 2 -14.61 -4.58 6.79
CA THR A 2 -13.68 -4.68 5.65
C THR A 2 -12.65 -5.76 5.98
N ARG A 3 -12.62 -6.86 5.21
CA ARG A 3 -11.62 -7.91 5.41
C ARG A 3 -10.22 -7.31 5.25
N GLY A 4 -9.31 -7.64 6.16
CA GLY A 4 -7.98 -7.02 6.25
C GLY A 4 -7.10 -7.19 5.00
N PRO A 5 -6.00 -6.42 4.92
CA PRO A 5 -5.20 -6.30 3.70
C PRO A 5 -4.62 -7.63 3.18
N ARG A 6 -4.34 -8.60 4.06
CA ARG A 6 -3.91 -9.96 3.66
C ARG A 6 -4.90 -10.66 2.73
N ARG A 7 -6.20 -10.50 2.97
CA ARG A 7 -7.20 -11.09 2.06
C ARG A 7 -7.27 -10.35 0.73
N HIS A 8 -7.03 -9.04 0.72
CA HIS A 8 -6.98 -8.30 -0.54
C HIS A 8 -5.83 -8.80 -1.43
N ILE A 9 -4.69 -9.16 -0.83
CA ILE A 9 -3.59 -9.84 -1.54
C ILE A 9 -4.05 -11.16 -2.18
N GLU A 10 -4.65 -12.06 -1.38
CA GLU A 10 -5.13 -13.36 -1.86
C GLU A 10 -6.13 -13.21 -3.03
N LYS A 11 -7.08 -12.28 -2.88
CA LYS A 11 -8.09 -12.00 -3.91
C LYS A 11 -7.42 -11.47 -5.19
N ALA A 12 -6.52 -10.50 -5.06
CA ALA A 12 -5.83 -9.88 -6.19
C ALA A 12 -4.93 -10.87 -6.94
N LEU A 13 -4.16 -11.68 -6.23
CA LEU A 13 -3.38 -12.78 -6.82
C LEU A 13 -4.26 -13.77 -7.59
N GLY A 14 -5.41 -14.12 -7.03
CA GLY A 14 -6.39 -14.97 -7.70
C GLY A 14 -6.95 -14.34 -8.99
N ALA A 15 -7.21 -13.04 -9.00
CA ALA A 15 -7.70 -12.34 -10.19
C ALA A 15 -6.65 -12.29 -11.30
N MET A 16 -5.40 -11.94 -10.98
CA MET A 16 -4.30 -11.91 -11.95
C MET A 16 -4.02 -13.26 -12.61
N THR A 17 -4.17 -14.36 -11.87
CA THR A 17 -3.86 -15.71 -12.36
C THR A 17 -5.00 -16.33 -13.18
N ARG A 18 -6.23 -15.83 -13.04
CA ARG A 18 -7.42 -16.38 -13.71
C ARG A 18 -7.92 -15.54 -14.88
N SER A 19 -7.62 -14.24 -14.92
CA SER A 19 -8.10 -13.37 -15.99
C SER A 19 -7.12 -13.34 -17.16
N ALA A 20 -7.67 -13.39 -18.38
CA ALA A 20 -6.95 -13.12 -19.61
C ALA A 20 -7.17 -11.67 -20.11
N ASP A 21 -8.02 -10.89 -19.44
CA ASP A 21 -8.25 -9.48 -19.77
C ASP A 21 -7.09 -8.63 -19.20
N PRO A 22 -6.32 -7.93 -20.06
CA PRO A 22 -5.20 -7.09 -19.62
C PRO A 22 -5.58 -6.01 -18.60
N LEU A 23 -6.79 -5.44 -18.69
CA LEU A 23 -7.23 -4.39 -17.77
C LEU A 23 -7.61 -4.95 -16.40
N GLU A 24 -8.22 -6.14 -16.36
CA GLU A 24 -8.50 -6.83 -15.09
C GLU A 24 -7.21 -7.27 -14.39
N VAL A 25 -6.23 -7.76 -15.15
CA VAL A 25 -4.90 -8.12 -14.61
C VAL A 25 -4.21 -6.87 -14.05
N LEU A 26 -4.28 -5.74 -14.75
CA LEU A 26 -3.67 -4.48 -14.30
C LEU A 26 -4.35 -3.95 -13.02
N ASP A 27 -5.69 -3.97 -12.95
CA ASP A 27 -6.40 -3.53 -11.74
C ASP A 27 -6.12 -4.46 -10.56
N ALA A 28 -6.05 -5.77 -10.78
CA ALA A 28 -5.66 -6.72 -9.75
C ALA A 28 -4.22 -6.48 -9.26
N ALA A 29 -3.26 -6.20 -10.15
CA ALA A 29 -1.89 -5.84 -9.77
C ALA A 29 -1.85 -4.54 -8.95
N ARG A 30 -2.68 -3.54 -9.30
CA ARG A 30 -2.83 -2.30 -8.53
C ARG A 30 -3.36 -2.58 -7.12
N GLN A 31 -4.41 -3.39 -6.99
CA GLN A 31 -4.98 -3.77 -5.69
C GLN A 31 -3.98 -4.56 -4.83
N LEU A 32 -3.20 -5.46 -5.44
CA LEU A 32 -2.14 -6.20 -4.75
C LEU A 32 -1.09 -5.24 -4.16
N ARG A 33 -0.60 -4.28 -4.96
CA ARG A 33 0.37 -3.28 -4.51
C ARG A 33 -0.17 -2.47 -3.32
N GLU A 34 -1.39 -1.96 -3.44
CA GLU A 34 -2.02 -1.16 -2.37
C GLU A 34 -2.20 -1.96 -1.07
N ALA A 35 -2.58 -3.24 -1.18
CA ALA A 35 -2.70 -4.12 -0.01
C ALA A 35 -1.33 -4.44 0.62
N ALA A 36 -0.29 -4.63 -0.20
CA ALA A 36 1.07 -4.85 0.29
C ALA A 36 1.62 -3.61 1.02
N GLU A 37 1.44 -2.42 0.45
CA GLU A 37 1.82 -1.14 1.09
C GLU A 37 1.15 -0.97 2.46
N GLN A 38 -0.13 -1.33 2.57
CA GLN A 38 -0.86 -1.30 3.84
C GLN A 38 -0.26 -2.28 4.87
N ILE A 39 0.08 -3.51 4.47
CA ILE A 39 0.73 -4.47 5.36
C ILE A 39 2.11 -3.98 5.79
N GLU A 40 2.90 -3.38 4.89
CA GLU A 40 4.20 -2.81 5.26
C GLU A 40 4.04 -1.73 6.33
N TRP A 41 3.06 -0.84 6.17
CA TRP A 41 2.80 0.23 7.12
C TRP A 41 2.34 -0.30 8.48
N GLU A 42 1.38 -1.23 8.49
CA GLU A 42 0.90 -1.90 9.71
C GLU A 42 2.05 -2.65 10.42
N SER A 43 2.87 -3.38 9.66
CA SER A 43 4.01 -4.12 10.20
C SER A 43 5.09 -3.20 10.77
N ALA A 44 5.38 -2.07 10.12
CA ALA A 44 6.30 -1.07 10.63
C ALA A 44 5.77 -0.46 11.94
N ARG A 45 4.48 -0.14 12.00
CA ARG A 45 3.81 0.35 13.22
C ARG A 45 3.87 -0.69 14.35
N ASP A 46 3.57 -1.95 14.07
CA ASP A 46 3.60 -3.03 15.06
C ASP A 46 5.03 -3.26 15.57
N ALA A 47 6.03 -3.24 14.68
CA ALA A 47 7.44 -3.31 15.06
C ALA A 47 7.82 -2.14 15.98
N ARG A 48 7.35 -0.92 15.68
CA ARG A 48 7.57 0.25 16.56
C ARG A 48 6.90 0.09 17.91
N ALA A 49 5.68 -0.44 17.97
CA ALA A 49 4.97 -0.73 19.21
C ALA A 49 5.68 -1.80 20.05
N ALA A 50 6.33 -2.78 19.41
CA ALA A 50 7.18 -3.78 20.04
C ALA A 50 8.58 -3.28 20.45
N GLY A 51 8.88 -1.99 20.29
CA GLY A 51 10.15 -1.38 20.68
C GLY A 51 11.29 -1.46 19.64
N VAL A 52 11.03 -2.01 18.44
CA VAL A 52 12.05 -2.08 17.38
C VAL A 52 12.42 -0.68 16.92
N THR A 53 13.70 -0.33 16.91
CA THR A 53 14.16 1.02 16.54
C THR A 53 13.99 1.30 15.04
N TRP A 54 13.77 2.56 14.68
CA TRP A 54 13.72 2.99 13.28
C TRP A 54 14.97 2.59 12.48
N SER A 55 16.16 2.60 13.10
CA SER A 55 17.39 2.15 12.45
C SER A 55 17.33 0.68 12.05
N ARG A 56 16.76 -0.19 12.91
CA ARG A 56 16.62 -1.62 12.62
C ARG A 56 15.56 -1.90 11.55
N ILE A 57 14.48 -1.12 11.52
CA ILE A 57 13.50 -1.18 10.41
C ILE A 57 14.16 -0.70 9.11
N GLY A 58 14.90 0.41 9.13
CA GLY A 58 15.61 0.95 7.96
C GLY A 58 16.62 -0.04 7.36
N ALA A 59 17.29 -0.82 8.20
CA ALA A 59 18.19 -1.88 7.76
C ALA A 59 17.50 -2.95 6.88
N LEU A 60 16.22 -3.28 7.14
CA LEU A 60 15.44 -4.21 6.29
C LEU A 60 15.24 -3.67 4.87
N TYR A 61 15.15 -2.34 4.74
CA TYR A 61 14.95 -1.64 3.48
C TYR A 61 16.25 -1.19 2.82
N GLY A 62 17.42 -1.50 3.41
CA GLY A 62 18.71 -1.00 2.95
C GLY A 62 18.80 0.52 2.96
N THR A 63 18.07 1.20 3.85
CA THR A 63 17.95 2.66 3.87
C THR A 63 18.22 3.24 5.26
N SER A 64 18.34 4.56 5.34
CA SER A 64 18.63 5.27 6.58
C SER A 64 17.42 5.34 7.51
N LYS A 65 17.68 5.56 8.81
CA LYS A 65 16.66 5.85 9.82
C LYS A 65 15.70 6.96 9.38
N GLN A 66 16.24 8.05 8.81
CA GLN A 66 15.44 9.22 8.42
C GLN A 66 14.53 8.89 7.24
N ALA A 67 15.03 8.16 6.24
CA ALA A 67 14.24 7.74 5.08
C ALA A 67 13.08 6.81 5.47
N VAL A 68 13.32 5.83 6.33
CA VAL A 68 12.27 4.92 6.81
C VAL A 68 11.28 5.63 7.74
N GLN A 69 11.74 6.56 8.57
CA GLN A 69 10.88 7.38 9.41
C GLN A 69 10.03 8.35 8.57
N GLN A 70 10.54 8.87 7.46
CA GLN A 70 9.76 9.67 6.52
C GLN A 70 8.67 8.81 5.85
N ARG A 71 9.00 7.58 5.46
CA ARG A 71 8.09 6.63 4.79
C ARG A 71 6.97 6.13 5.70
N PHE A 72 7.29 5.74 6.93
CA PHE A 72 6.32 5.09 7.83
C PHE A 72 5.93 5.91 9.06
N GLY A 73 6.70 6.94 9.41
CA GLY A 73 6.47 7.77 10.60
C GLY A 73 5.39 8.83 10.43
N ARG A 74 4.91 9.06 9.20
CA ARG A 74 3.67 9.83 8.95
C ARG A 74 2.56 8.81 8.71
N LEU A 75 1.40 8.96 9.36
CA LEU A 75 0.20 8.23 8.92
C LEU A 75 -0.04 8.62 7.45
N PRO A 76 -0.02 7.70 6.48
CA PRO A 76 -0.81 7.90 5.30
C PRO A 76 -2.26 7.73 5.78
N GLY A 77 -2.92 8.85 6.10
CA GLY A 77 -4.37 8.88 5.93
C GLY A 77 -4.68 8.41 4.50
N PRO A 78 -5.87 7.81 4.25
CA PRO A 78 -6.23 7.30 2.93
C PRO A 78 -5.82 8.34 1.91
N ARG A 79 -5.00 7.94 0.91
CA ARG A 79 -4.54 8.84 -0.13
C ARG A 79 -5.76 9.63 -0.61
N SER A 80 -5.84 10.91 -0.22
CA SER A 80 -6.74 11.84 -0.87
C SER A 80 -6.21 11.90 -2.29
N THR A 81 -6.79 11.10 -3.17
CA THR A 81 -6.75 11.37 -4.60
C THR A 81 -7.14 12.85 -4.69
N PRO A 82 -6.27 13.78 -5.12
CA PRO A 82 -6.80 15.07 -5.52
C PRO A 82 -7.84 14.71 -6.58
N ALA A 83 -9.10 15.04 -6.28
CA ALA A 83 -10.20 14.79 -7.18
C ALA A 83 -9.75 15.28 -8.55
N ARG A 84 -9.72 14.36 -9.52
CA ARG A 84 -9.59 14.70 -10.92
C ARG A 84 -10.79 15.59 -11.22
N THR A 85 -10.60 16.90 -11.15
CA THR A 85 -11.51 17.87 -11.71
C THR A 85 -11.41 17.70 -13.21
N ASP A 86 -12.29 16.88 -13.77
CA ASP A 86 -12.60 16.97 -15.18
C ASP A 86 -13.09 18.41 -15.44
N PRO A 87 -12.52 19.16 -16.40
CA PRO A 87 -13.08 20.44 -16.78
C PRO A 87 -14.49 20.20 -17.37
N PRO A 88 -15.47 21.08 -17.11
CA PRO A 88 -16.79 20.92 -17.70
C PRO A 88 -16.65 21.01 -19.22
N ALA A 89 -17.03 19.93 -19.92
CA ALA A 89 -17.38 20.01 -21.31
C ALA A 89 -18.62 20.91 -21.42
N ASN A 90 -18.44 22.12 -21.95
CA ASN A 90 -19.55 22.88 -22.50
C ASN A 90 -19.19 23.25 -23.93
N GLY A 91 -20.16 22.97 -24.82
CA GLY A 91 -20.11 23.17 -26.25
C GLY A 91 -20.35 24.60 -26.69
#